data_AF-A0A6V7K687-F1
#
_entry.id   AF-A0A6V7K687-F1
#
_cell.length_a   1.000
_cell.length_b   1.000
_cell.length_c   1.000
_cell.angle_alpha   90.00
_cell.angle_beta   90.00
_cell.angle_gamma   90.00
#
_symmetry.space_group_name_H-M   'P 1'
#
loop_
_entity.id
_entity.type
_entity.pdbx_description
1 polymer ?
#
loop_
_entity_poly.entity_id
_entity_poly.type
_entity_poly.pdbx_seq_one_letter_code
_entity_poly.pdbx_strand_id
1 'polypeptide(L)' 'VQTDAESPSGPPRQVTAEPLGPQQLKITWQPPDRSLWNGELLGYTIISTILG' A
#
# COMPACT_ATOMS: atom_id res chain seq x y z
N VAL A 1 -25.83 -0.72 16.63
CA VAL A 1 -24.80 -1.58 16.01
C VAL A 1 -23.88 -0.69 15.20
N GLN A 2 -22.58 -0.71 15.47
CA GLN A 2 -21.59 0.02 14.67
C GLN A 2 -20.89 -1.07 13.85
N THR A 3 -21.07 -1.02 12.54
CA THR A 3 -20.42 -1.96 11.62
C THR A 3 -18.94 -1.58 11.54
N ASP A 4 -18.06 -2.55 11.74
CA ASP A 4 -16.63 -2.34 11.59
C ASP A 4 -16.30 -1.94 10.15
N ALA A 5 -15.33 -1.04 9.99
CA ALA A 5 -14.79 -0.70 8.67
C ALA A 5 -14.17 -1.95 8.01
N GLU A 6 -14.40 -2.12 6.72
CA GLU A 6 -13.86 -3.25 5.96
C GLU A 6 -12.51 -2.88 5.36
N SER A 7 -11.71 -3.87 4.96
CA SER A 7 -10.46 -3.62 4.26
C SER A 7 -10.70 -2.82 2.97
N PRO A 8 -9.75 -1.93 2.59
CA PRO A 8 -9.84 -1.25 1.31
C PRO A 8 -9.97 -2.27 0.17
N SER A 9 -10.94 -2.06 -0.72
CA SER A 9 -11.22 -2.93 -1.87
C SER A 9 -10.36 -2.62 -3.10
N GLY A 10 -9.61 -1.52 -3.05
CA GLY A 10 -8.74 -1.04 -4.13
C GLY A 10 -7.25 -1.13 -3.81
N PRO A 11 -6.38 -1.36 -4.81
CA PRO A 11 -4.93 -1.38 -4.62
C PRO A 11 -4.36 0.04 -4.47
N PRO A 12 -3.15 0.19 -3.87
CA PRO A 12 -2.36 1.41 -4.00
C PRO A 12 -2.09 1.72 -5.48
N ARG A 13 -2.08 3.01 -5.82
CA ARG A 13 -1.88 3.47 -7.19
C ARG A 13 -0.46 3.98 -7.37
N GLN A 14 0.01 4.02 -8.61
CA GLN A 14 1.32 4.60 -8.97
C GLN A 14 2.48 4.06 -8.11
N VAL A 15 2.50 2.73 -7.90
CA VAL A 15 3.58 2.08 -7.15
C VAL A 15 4.86 2.14 -7.99
N THR A 16 5.89 2.79 -7.45
CA THR A 16 7.22 2.88 -8.06
C THR A 16 8.27 2.48 -7.04
N ALA A 17 9.35 1.85 -7.52
CA ALA A 17 10.50 1.48 -6.72
C ALA A 17 11.78 1.94 -7.42
N GLU A 18 12.62 2.69 -6.72
CA GLU A 18 13.91 3.16 -7.23
C GLU A 18 15.04 2.74 -6.27
N PRO A 19 16.18 2.27 -6.78
CA PRO A 19 17.33 1.96 -5.94
C PRO A 19 17.96 3.24 -5.40
N LEU A 20 18.11 3.31 -4.08
CA LEU A 20 18.92 4.34 -3.41
C LEU A 20 20.36 3.86 -3.17
N GLY A 21 20.60 2.56 -3.31
CA GLY A 21 21.91 1.93 -3.18
C GLY A 21 21.81 0.40 -3.22
N PRO A 22 22.93 -0.32 -3.00
CA PRO A 22 22.98 -1.79 -3.13
C PRO A 22 22.03 -2.57 -2.21
N GLN A 23 21.58 -1.96 -1.11
CA GLN A 23 20.72 -2.58 -0.10
C GLN A 23 19.55 -1.67 0.30
N GLN A 24 19.24 -0.66 -0.51
CA GLN A 24 18.20 0.33 -0.19
C GLN A 24 17.32 0.61 -1.40
N LEU A 25 16.01 0.52 -1.19
CA LEU A 25 14.99 0.86 -2.16
C LEU A 25 14.11 1.97 -1.59
N LYS A 26 13.81 2.98 -2.42
CA LYS A 26 12.74 3.93 -2.16
C LYS A 26 11.51 3.46 -2.90
N ILE A 27 10.46 3.17 -2.15
CA ILE A 27 9.17 2.75 -2.69
C ILE A 27 8.19 3.89 -2.43
N THR A 28 7.48 4.32 -3.46
CA THR A 28 6.46 5.37 -3.37
C THR A 28 5.17 4.88 -4.02
N TRP A 29 4.04 5.32 -3.46
CA TRP A 29 2.71 4.99 -3.95
C TRP A 29 1.72 6.09 -3.56
N GLN A 30 0.58 6.09 -4.24
CA GLN A 30 -0.60 6.87 -3.89
C GLN A 30 -1.65 5.98 -3.23
N PRO A 31 -2.53 6.55 -2.38
CA PRO A 31 -3.64 5.79 -1.84
C PRO A 31 -4.59 5.29 -2.92
N PRO A 32 -5.35 4.20 -2.65
CA PRO A 32 -6.50 3.83 -3.46
C PRO A 32 -7.48 5.00 -3.57
N ASP A 33 -8.41 4.93 -4.53
CA ASP A 33 -9.48 5.93 -4.60
C ASP A 33 -10.33 5.91 -3.31
N ARG A 34 -10.68 7.08 -2.77
CA ARG A 34 -11.37 7.23 -1.46
C ARG A 34 -12.64 6.36 -1.36
N SER A 35 -13.35 6.21 -2.48
CA SER A 35 -14.55 5.37 -2.59
C SER A 35 -14.30 3.88 -2.32
N LEU A 36 -13.04 3.44 -2.35
CA LEU A 36 -12.63 2.05 -2.15
C LEU A 36 -12.05 1.80 -0.76
N TRP A 37 -12.00 2.79 0.14
CA TRP A 37 -11.35 2.62 1.44
C TRP A 37 -12.19 1.83 2.43
N ASN A 38 -13.50 1.73 2.20
CA ASN A 38 -14.46 1.06 3.08
C ASN A 38 -14.35 1.48 4.57
N GLY A 39 -13.86 2.71 4.82
CA GLY A 39 -13.55 3.23 6.14
C GLY A 39 -12.31 4.13 6.13
N GLU A 40 -11.66 4.21 7.28
CA GLU A 40 -10.37 4.91 7.42
C GLU A 40 -9.22 4.01 6.98
N LEU A 41 -8.28 4.56 6.21
CA LEU A 41 -7.08 3.86 5.82
C LEU A 41 -6.07 3.86 6.97
N LEU A 42 -5.82 2.70 7.56
CA LEU A 42 -4.97 2.56 8.76
C LEU A 42 -3.47 2.42 8.43
N GLY A 43 -3.12 1.91 7.26
CA GLY A 43 -1.72 1.71 6.88
C GLY A 43 -1.52 0.81 5.66
N TYR A 44 -0.26 0.50 5.38
CA TYR A 44 0.18 -0.35 4.27
C TYR A 44 1.14 -1.43 4.77
N THR A 45 1.05 -2.62 4.21
CA THR A 45 2.00 -3.71 4.44
C THR A 45 2.85 -3.91 3.19
N ILE A 46 4.18 -3.87 3.35
CA ILE A 46 5.13 -4.14 2.27
C ILE A 46 5.60 -5.58 2.41
N ILE A 47 5.47 -6.37 1.34
CA ILE A 47 5.95 -7.74 1.27
C ILE A 47 6.96 -7.82 0.12
N SER A 48 8.17 -8.26 0.41
CA SER A 48 9.25 -8.41 -0.59
C SER A 48 9.86 -9.80 -0.51
N THR A 49 10.07 -10.43 -1.67
CA THR A 49 10.77 -11.72 -1.80
C THR A 49 12.11 -11.49 -2.49
N ILE A 50 13.21 -11.92 -1.85
CA ILE A 50 14.52 -11.95 -2.49
C ILE A 50 14.59 -13.21 -3.35
N LEU A 51 14.71 -13.04 -4.67
CA LEU A 51 14.99 -14.14 -5.58
C LEU A 51 16.51 -14.36 -5.59
N GLY A 52 16.94 -15.56 -5.20
CA GLY A 52 18.34 -15.99 -5.19
C GLY A 52 18.83 -16.48 -6.55
#